data_AF-A0A2S6MVE0-F1
#
_entry.id   AF-A0A2S6MVE0-F1
#
_cell.length_a   1.000
_cell.length_b   1.000
_cell.length_c   1.000
_cell.angle_alpha   90.00
_cell.angle_beta   90.00
_cell.angle_gamma   90.00
#
_symmetry.space_group_name_H-M   'P 1'
#
loop_
_entity.id
_entity.type
_entity.pdbx_description
1 polymer ?
#
loop_
_entity_poly.entity_id
_entity_poly.type
_entity_poly.pdbx_seq_one_letter_code
_entity_poly.pdbx_strand_id
1 'polypeptide(L)'
;MKQTGLEVRPMFHWAPRRIEAHVKLCVLALQVQRTAEIRTGLSWARIAHLLGTLKAVRYVAERQTIVQRTKIGPELAGLLKTLGISALKQVMAMSEAAETPATS
;
A
#
# COMPACT_ATOMS: atom_id res chain seq x y z
N MET A 1 -24.99 -38.90 -33.31
CA MET A 1 -24.89 -38.10 -32.07
C MET A 1 -24.82 -36.64 -32.46
N LYS A 2 -25.83 -35.83 -32.11
CA LYS A 2 -25.86 -34.39 -32.42
C LYS A 2 -24.85 -33.69 -31.50
N GLN A 3 -23.82 -33.08 -32.07
CA GLN A 3 -22.99 -32.13 -31.32
C GLN A 3 -23.79 -30.85 -31.14
N THR A 4 -24.51 -30.75 -30.02
CA THR A 4 -24.94 -29.46 -29.47
C THR A 4 -23.73 -28.80 -28.84
N GLY A 5 -22.74 -28.45 -29.66
CA GLY A 5 -21.69 -27.52 -29.25
C GLY A 5 -22.37 -26.17 -29.09
N LEU A 6 -22.60 -25.74 -27.86
CA LEU A 6 -22.77 -24.32 -27.58
C LEU A 6 -21.59 -23.63 -28.25
N GLU A 7 -21.84 -22.84 -29.31
CA GLU A 7 -20.85 -21.92 -29.83
C GLU A 7 -20.53 -20.93 -28.71
N VAL A 8 -19.59 -21.30 -27.85
CA VAL A 8 -18.98 -20.37 -26.92
C VAL A 8 -18.20 -19.44 -27.83
N ARG A 9 -18.80 -18.30 -28.18
CA ARG A 9 -18.08 -17.22 -28.88
C ARG A 9 -16.75 -17.07 -28.16
N PRO A 10 -15.60 -17.16 -28.86
CA PRO A 10 -14.33 -17.02 -28.19
C PRO A 10 -14.34 -15.66 -27.49
N MET A 11 -14.12 -15.64 -26.18
CA MET A 11 -14.08 -14.40 -25.41
C MET A 11 -12.78 -13.65 -25.74
N PHE A 12 -12.72 -13.01 -26.90
CA PHE A 12 -11.62 -12.15 -27.31
C PHE A 12 -11.52 -10.86 -26.48
N HIS A 13 -12.40 -10.65 -25.48
CA HIS A 13 -12.27 -9.57 -24.50
C HIS A 13 -11.11 -9.79 -23.51
N TRP A 14 -10.46 -10.95 -23.56
CA TRP A 14 -9.36 -11.30 -22.68
C TRP A 14 -8.07 -10.79 -23.31
N ALA A 15 -7.68 -9.56 -23.00
CA ALA A 15 -6.38 -9.04 -23.44
C ALA A 15 -5.27 -9.90 -22.81
N PRO A 16 -4.53 -10.75 -23.58
CA PRO A 16 -3.54 -11.68 -23.01
C PRO A 16 -2.48 -10.95 -22.18
N ARG A 17 -2.17 -9.72 -22.59
CA ARG A 17 -1.30 -8.78 -21.87
C ARG A 17 -1.76 -8.50 -20.43
N ARG A 18 -3.07 -8.38 -20.18
CA ARG A 18 -3.61 -8.14 -18.83
C ARG A 18 -3.47 -9.36 -17.94
N ILE A 19 -3.68 -10.56 -18.49
CA ILE A 19 -3.50 -11.82 -17.76
C ILE A 19 -2.04 -11.99 -17.37
N GLU A 20 -1.14 -11.84 -18.35
CA GLU A 20 0.30 -11.95 -18.13
C GLU A 20 0.79 -10.92 -17.10
N ALA A 21 0.35 -9.66 -17.19
CA ALA A 21 0.67 -8.63 -16.23
C ALA A 21 0.17 -8.97 -14.82
N HIS A 22 -1.08 -9.43 -14.68
CA HIS A 22 -1.63 -9.82 -13.38
C HIS A 22 -0.86 -10.98 -12.75
N VAL A 23 -0.59 -12.04 -13.52
CA VAL A 23 0.19 -13.20 -13.03
C VAL A 23 1.59 -12.76 -12.58
N LYS A 24 2.29 -11.95 -13.39
CA LYS A 24 3.60 -11.41 -13.02
C LYS A 24 3.54 -10.57 -11.74
N LEU A 25 2.55 -9.68 -11.62
CA LEU A 25 2.34 -8.88 -10.41
C LEU A 25 2.02 -9.75 -9.19
N CYS A 26 1.20 -10.80 -9.35
CA CYS A 26 0.89 -11.74 -8.27
C CYS A 26 2.10 -12.52 -7.81
N VAL A 27 2.94 -13.01 -8.74
CA VAL A 27 4.19 -13.70 -8.39
C VAL A 27 5.14 -12.75 -7.66
N LEU A 28 5.33 -11.53 -8.16
CA LEU A 28 6.17 -10.52 -7.49
C LEU A 28 5.64 -10.18 -6.10
N ALA A 29 4.32 -9.99 -5.95
CA ALA A 29 3.68 -9.75 -4.67
C ALA A 29 3.93 -10.92 -3.71
N LEU A 30 3.74 -12.17 -4.16
CA LEU A 30 3.96 -13.36 -3.34
C LEU A 30 5.43 -13.47 -2.89
N GLN A 31 6.39 -13.17 -3.76
CA GLN A 31 7.81 -13.17 -3.40
C GLN A 31 8.13 -12.13 -2.33
N VAL A 32 7.56 -10.92 -2.42
CA VAL A 32 7.71 -9.88 -1.38
C VAL A 32 7.10 -10.34 -0.06
N GLN A 33 5.89 -10.91 -0.10
CA GLN A 33 5.20 -11.43 1.09
C GLN A 33 6.02 -12.52 1.78
N ARG A 34 6.45 -13.56 1.04
CA ARG A 34 7.24 -14.66 1.60
C ARG A 34 8.59 -14.20 2.13
N THR A 35 9.26 -13.26 1.46
CA THR A 35 10.51 -12.70 1.97
C THR A 35 10.31 -11.98 3.31
N ALA A 36 9.22 -11.22 3.45
CA ALA A 36 8.89 -10.55 4.70
C ALA A 36 8.58 -11.55 5.83
N GLU A 37 7.79 -12.60 5.54
CA GLU A 37 7.46 -13.64 6.51
C GLU A 37 8.70 -14.42 6.97
N ILE A 38 9.58 -14.83 6.04
CA ILE A 38 10.82 -15.55 6.37
C ILE A 38 11.74 -14.70 7.25
N ARG A 39 11.88 -13.40 6.95
CA ARG A 39 12.75 -12.50 7.72
C ARG A 39 12.22 -12.18 9.11
N THR A 40 10.90 -12.19 9.30
CA THR A 40 10.26 -11.73 10.53
C THR A 40 9.71 -12.86 11.39
N GLY A 41 9.50 -14.06 10.82
CA GLY A 41 8.82 -15.18 11.47
C GLY A 41 7.31 -14.98 11.68
N LEU A 42 6.75 -13.88 11.18
CA LEU A 42 5.33 -13.54 11.32
C LEU A 42 4.55 -13.93 10.06
N SER A 43 3.24 -14.18 10.21
CA SER A 43 2.36 -14.35 9.05
C SER A 43 2.15 -13.02 8.32
N TRP A 44 1.89 -13.08 7.01
CA TRP A 44 1.62 -11.90 6.19
C TRP A 44 0.47 -11.07 6.74
N ALA A 45 -0.58 -11.72 7.26
CA ALA A 45 -1.71 -11.03 7.88
C ALA A 45 -1.27 -10.16 9.07
N ARG A 46 -0.34 -10.65 9.91
CA ARG A 46 0.19 -9.89 11.04
C ARG A 46 1.07 -8.73 10.56
N ILE A 47 1.94 -8.98 9.59
CA ILE A 47 2.81 -7.95 9.00
C ILE A 47 1.96 -6.82 8.39
N ALA A 48 0.97 -7.17 7.57
CA ALA A 48 0.06 -6.22 6.94
C ALA A 48 -0.75 -5.42 7.96
N HIS A 49 -1.22 -6.07 9.04
CA HIS A 49 -1.92 -5.40 10.13
C HIS A 49 -1.02 -4.35 10.81
N LEU A 50 0.20 -4.72 11.19
CA LEU A 50 1.14 -3.81 11.85
C LEU A 50 1.53 -2.64 10.95
N LEU A 51 1.90 -2.89 9.70
CA LEU A 51 2.19 -1.83 8.73
C LEU A 51 0.96 -0.96 8.47
N GLY A 52 -0.24 -1.54 8.51
CA GLY A 52 -1.51 -0.83 8.35
C GLY A 52 -1.76 0.24 9.41
N THR A 53 -1.16 0.13 10.61
CA THR A 53 -1.25 1.14 11.67
C THR A 53 -0.45 2.41 11.37
N LEU A 54 0.54 2.33 10.47
CA LEU A 54 1.32 3.47 10.02
C LEU A 54 0.52 4.28 9.00
N LYS A 55 0.04 5.45 9.40
CA LYS A 55 -0.74 6.36 8.55
C LYS A 55 -0.11 7.76 8.54
N ALA A 56 -0.28 8.48 7.44
CA ALA A 56 -0.06 9.91 7.38
C ALA A 56 -1.35 10.63 7.77
N VAL A 57 -1.31 11.44 8.82
CA VAL A 57 -2.41 12.25 9.33
C VAL A 57 -2.13 13.71 8.99
N ARG A 58 -3.12 14.37 8.39
CA ARG A 58 -3.07 15.80 8.10
C ARG A 58 -3.86 16.54 9.18
N TYR A 59 -3.19 17.44 9.88
CA TYR A 59 -3.79 18.39 10.80
C TYR A 59 -3.90 19.74 10.10
N VAL A 60 -5.03 20.40 10.24
CA VAL A 60 -5.23 21.79 9.82
C VAL A 60 -5.53 22.58 11.07
N ALA A 61 -4.63 23.48 11.44
CA ALA A 61 -4.77 24.37 12.59
C ALA A 61 -4.62 25.81 12.10
N GLU A 62 -5.69 26.60 12.21
CA GLU A 62 -5.80 27.99 11.75
C GLU A 62 -5.31 28.25 10.32
N ARG A 63 -4.01 28.49 10.14
CA ARG A 63 -3.35 28.74 8.83
C ARG A 63 -2.25 27.75 8.50
N GLN A 64 -2.09 26.67 9.28
CA GLN A 64 -1.02 25.71 9.10
C GLN A 64 -1.58 24.31 8.86
N THR A 65 -1.07 23.68 7.80
CA THR A 65 -1.29 22.28 7.48
C THR A 65 -0.04 21.50 7.89
N ILE A 66 -0.20 20.58 8.84
CA ILE A 66 0.89 19.71 9.31
C ILE A 66 0.56 18.28 8.91
N VAL A 67 1.46 17.62 8.19
CA VAL A 67 1.37 16.19 7.89
C VAL A 67 2.32 15.43 8.80
N GLN A 68 1.78 14.60 9.69
CA GLN A 68 2.54 13.77 10.61
C GLN A 68 2.20 12.30 10.43
N ARG A 69 3.14 11.41 10.76
CA ARG A 69 2.82 9.98 10.86
C ARG A 69 2.20 9.63 12.21
N THR A 70 1.45 8.54 12.26
CA THR A 70 0.99 7.94 13.52
C THR A 70 2.16 7.54 14.43
N LYS A 71 1.88 7.43 15.74
CA LYS A 71 2.85 6.95 16.72
C LYS A 71 3.26 5.52 16.37
N ILE A 72 4.55 5.28 16.22
CA ILE A 72 5.10 3.94 16.00
C ILE A 72 5.20 3.25 17.36
N GLY A 73 4.41 2.20 17.57
CA GLY A 73 4.52 1.33 18.74
C GLY A 73 5.78 0.43 18.69
N PRO A 74 6.16 -0.19 19.82
CA PRO A 74 7.38 -1.00 19.91
C PRO A 74 7.37 -2.20 18.95
N GLU A 75 6.21 -2.84 18.76
CA GLU A 75 6.05 -3.97 17.83
C GLU A 75 6.32 -3.55 16.38
N LEU A 76 5.73 -2.43 15.94
CA LEU A 76 5.98 -1.89 14.60
C LEU A 76 7.43 -1.43 14.43
N ALA A 77 8.04 -0.82 15.45
CA ALA A 77 9.46 -0.44 15.40
C ALA A 77 10.38 -1.67 15.22
N GLY A 78 10.11 -2.75 15.97
CA GLY A 78 10.83 -4.01 15.84
C GLY A 78 10.66 -4.65 14.45
N LEU A 79 9.44 -4.62 13.91
CA LEU A 79 9.15 -5.08 12.56
C LEU A 79 9.96 -4.30 11.51
N LEU A 80 9.92 -2.97 11.55
CA LEU A 80 10.66 -2.11 10.61
C LEU A 80 12.17 -2.35 10.68
N LYS A 81 12.72 -2.48 11.90
CA LYS A 81 14.14 -2.81 12.11
C LYS A 81 14.51 -4.16 11.49
N THR A 82 13.69 -5.19 11.71
CA THR A 82 13.91 -6.53 11.16
C THR A 82 13.85 -6.55 9.63
N LEU A 83 12.95 -5.76 9.05
CA LEU A 83 12.83 -5.57 7.61
C LEU A 83 13.93 -4.66 7.02
N GLY A 84 14.72 -3.99 7.85
CA GLY A 84 15.75 -3.04 7.41
C GLY A 84 15.19 -1.73 6.86
N ILE A 85 13.98 -1.35 7.30
CA ILE A 85 13.27 -0.15 6.87
C ILE A 85 13.49 0.95 7.91
N SER A 86 14.09 2.06 7.51
CA SER A 86 14.26 3.22 8.37
C SER A 86 12.91 3.83 8.75
N ALA A 87 12.75 4.18 10.03
CA ALA A 87 11.55 4.85 10.49
C ALA A 87 11.42 6.24 9.83
N LEU A 88 10.23 6.55 9.29
CA LEU A 88 9.92 7.85 8.72
C LEU A 88 10.04 8.95 9.78
N LYS A 89 10.41 10.17 9.35
CA LYS A 89 10.39 11.36 10.21
C LYS A 89 8.95 11.61 10.72
N GLN A 90 8.80 12.00 11.99
CA GLN A 90 7.48 12.18 12.60
C GLN A 90 6.65 13.24 11.89
N VAL A 91 7.24 14.40 11.60
CA VAL A 91 6.66 15.45 10.78
C VAL A 91 7.21 15.30 9.37
N MET A 92 6.32 15.07 8.41
CA MET A 92 6.67 14.83 7.00
C MET A 92 6.57 16.11 6.17
N ALA A 93 5.60 16.98 6.47
CA ALA A 93 5.47 18.28 5.82
C ALA A 93 4.76 19.29 6.74
N MET A 94 5.14 20.55 6.62
CA MET A 94 4.42 21.70 7.19
C MET A 94 4.23 22.70 6.07
N SER A 95 3.00 23.12 5.82
CA SER A 95 2.67 24.18 4.88
C SER A 95 1.86 25.22 5.61
N GLU A 96 2.21 26.49 5.43
CA GLU A 96 1.31 27.58 5.72
C GLU A 96 0.30 27.69 4.58
N ALA A 97 -0.97 27.95 4.91
CA ALA A 97 -2.01 28.24 3.93
C ALA A 97 -1.67 29.60 3.34
N ALA A 98 -1.33 29.63 2.05
CA ALA A 98 -1.13 30.87 1.31
C ALA A 98 -2.38 31.76 1.49
N GLU A 99 -2.12 33.00 1.88
CA GLU A 99 -3.09 34.08 2.01
C GLU A 99 -4.00 34.11 0.78
N THR A 100 -5.29 33.81 0.97
CA THR A 100 -6.30 34.01 -0.06
C THR A 100 -6.30 35.49 -0.41
N PRO A 101 -5.97 35.91 -1.65
CA PRO A 101 -6.09 37.32 -1.99
C PRO A 101 -7.57 37.68 -1.89
N ALA A 102 -7.89 38.61 -1.00
CA ALA A 102 -9.23 39.16 -0.86
C ALA A 102 -9.61 39.84 -2.18
N THR A 103 -10.55 39.24 -2.91
CA THR A 103 -11.18 39.90 -4.05
C THR A 103 -11.96 41.10 -3.51
N SER A 104 -11.49 42.30 -3.86
CA SER A 104 -12.16 43.59 -3.61
C SER A 104 -13.35 43.79 -4.53
#